data_AF-A0A1G2YQI9-F1
#
_entry.id   AF-A0A1G2YQI9-F1
#
_cell.length_a   1.000
_cell.length_b   1.000
_cell.length_c   1.000
_cell.angle_alpha   90.00
_cell.angle_beta   90.00
_cell.angle_gamma   90.00
#
_symmetry.space_group_name_H-M   'P 1'
#
loop_
_entity.id
_entity.type
_entity.pdbx_description
1 polymer ?
#
loop_
_entity_poly.entity_id
_entity_poly.type
_entity_poly.pdbx_seq_one_letter_code
_entity_poly.pdbx_strand_id
1 'polypeptide(L)'
;MSEVYPSDNELLNILDDSETGVEYITTGKSPYYLEFRKLLYRLILATKRANDLRVFDEGGLDIGVKGGKFWVGTTLVTYGGSSGNTLADNKANIYVYLNASGVLVVNEYSQFPSMSTTPHLRLAILTTSGGDITSITDARCNYYIPSGV
;
A
#
# COMPACT_ATOMS: atom_id res chain seq x y z
N MET A 1 -7.42 15.66 -14.93
CA MET A 1 -8.78 15.13 -15.19
C MET A 1 -9.47 15.11 -13.84
N SER A 2 -10.49 15.94 -13.62
CA SER A 2 -11.25 15.94 -12.36
C SER A 2 -12.34 14.88 -12.46
N GLU A 3 -12.43 14.03 -11.45
CA GLU A 3 -13.55 13.10 -11.33
C GLU A 3 -14.84 13.90 -11.17
N VAL A 4 -15.87 13.54 -11.95
CA VAL A 4 -17.20 14.12 -11.83
C VAL A 4 -17.97 13.28 -10.83
N TYR A 5 -18.51 13.91 -9.80
CA TYR A 5 -19.38 13.21 -8.84
C TYR A 5 -20.70 12.79 -9.51
N PRO A 6 -21.32 11.68 -9.05
CA PRO A 6 -22.71 11.39 -9.36
C PRO A 6 -23.61 12.57 -8.98
N SER A 7 -24.78 12.67 -9.60
CA SER A 7 -25.74 13.71 -9.27
C SER A 7 -26.22 13.61 -7.82
N ASP A 8 -26.66 14.72 -7.24
CA ASP A 8 -27.21 14.75 -5.87
C ASP A 8 -28.33 13.72 -5.68
N ASN A 9 -29.18 13.54 -6.69
CA ASN A 9 -30.27 12.57 -6.64
C ASN A 9 -29.75 11.12 -6.61
N GLU A 10 -28.66 10.82 -7.32
CA GLU A 10 -28.04 9.49 -7.23
C GLU A 10 -27.43 9.30 -5.84
N LEU A 11 -26.65 10.25 -5.34
CA LEU A 11 -26.01 10.18 -4.03
C LEU A 11 -27.02 9.95 -2.89
N LEU A 12 -28.19 10.61 -2.94
CA LEU A 12 -29.25 10.45 -1.94
C LEU A 12 -29.95 9.08 -1.95
N ASN A 13 -29.84 8.33 -3.05
CA ASN A 13 -30.47 7.02 -3.23
C ASN A 13 -29.50 5.84 -3.10
N ILE A 14 -28.19 6.08 -2.96
CA ILE A 14 -27.21 5.02 -2.67
C ILE A 14 -27.35 4.60 -1.20
N LEU A 15 -27.41 3.30 -0.96
CA LEU A 15 -27.49 2.71 0.38
C LEU A 15 -26.16 2.08 0.80
N ASP A 16 -25.41 1.53 -0.15
CA ASP A 16 -24.12 0.90 0.03
C ASP A 16 -23.33 0.93 -1.27
N ASP A 17 -22.00 0.84 -1.14
CA ASP A 17 -21.10 0.58 -2.26
C ASP A 17 -20.91 -0.94 -2.39
N SER A 18 -21.32 -1.52 -3.51
CA SER A 18 -21.35 -2.98 -3.69
C SER A 18 -19.96 -3.62 -3.81
N GLU A 19 -18.94 -2.84 -4.15
CA GLU A 19 -17.56 -3.31 -4.30
C GLU A 19 -16.83 -3.36 -2.95
N THR A 20 -16.97 -2.31 -2.14
CA THR A 20 -16.29 -2.16 -0.85
C THR A 20 -17.16 -2.60 0.34
N GLY A 21 -18.48 -2.71 0.15
CA GLY A 21 -19.46 -2.97 1.21
C GLY A 21 -19.61 -1.82 2.21
N VAL A 22 -19.18 -0.60 1.85
CA VAL A 22 -19.31 0.59 2.71
C VAL A 22 -20.74 1.13 2.59
N GLU A 23 -21.44 1.18 3.72
CA GLU A 23 -22.81 1.71 3.80
C GLU A 23 -22.81 3.24 3.78
N TYR A 24 -23.79 3.81 3.08
CA TYR A 24 -24.09 5.24 3.10
C TYR A 24 -25.10 5.54 4.22
N ILE A 25 -25.01 6.74 4.79
CA ILE A 25 -25.95 7.18 5.83
C ILE A 25 -27.29 7.49 5.15
N THR A 26 -28.34 6.76 5.52
CA THR A 26 -29.66 7.01 4.94
C THR A 26 -30.22 8.37 5.33
N THR A 27 -30.87 9.04 4.39
CA THR A 27 -31.47 10.36 4.57
C THR A 27 -32.42 10.36 5.77
N GLY A 28 -32.23 11.33 6.68
CA GLY A 28 -33.07 11.48 7.88
C GLY A 28 -32.67 10.60 9.08
N LYS A 29 -31.55 9.86 9.04
CA LYS A 29 -31.07 9.08 10.19
C LYS A 29 -30.58 9.95 11.35
N SER A 30 -30.93 9.53 12.56
CA SER A 30 -30.47 10.10 13.82
C SER A 30 -30.11 9.00 14.83
N PRO A 31 -29.03 9.15 15.63
CA PRO A 31 -28.11 10.28 15.66
C PRO A 31 -27.06 10.22 14.54
N TYR A 32 -26.99 11.28 13.74
CA TYR A 32 -26.11 11.36 12.56
C TYR A 32 -24.64 11.03 12.87
N TYR A 33 -24.13 11.50 14.01
CA TYR A 33 -22.74 11.26 14.41
C TYR A 33 -22.39 9.78 14.60
N LEU A 34 -23.32 8.95 15.05
CA LEU A 34 -23.07 7.52 15.21
C LEU A 34 -22.95 6.85 13.84
N GLU A 35 -23.89 7.16 12.94
CA GLU A 35 -23.88 6.60 11.58
C GLU A 35 -22.66 7.09 10.78
N PHE A 36 -22.27 8.36 10.92
CA PHE A 36 -21.04 8.88 10.34
C PHE A 36 -19.79 8.15 10.86
N ARG A 37 -19.70 7.86 12.17
CA ARG A 37 -18.59 7.10 12.74
C ARG A 37 -18.53 5.66 12.21
N LYS A 38 -19.68 5.01 11.98
CA LYS A 38 -19.75 3.67 11.38
C LYS A 38 -19.27 3.67 9.93
N LEU A 39 -19.75 4.62 9.13
CA LEU A 39 -19.32 4.81 7.74
C LEU A 39 -17.81 5.03 7.68
N LEU A 40 -17.29 5.97 8.47
CA LEU A 40 -15.87 6.26 8.54
C LEU A 40 -15.06 5.03 8.99
N TYR A 41 -15.55 4.26 9.96
CA TYR A 41 -14.90 3.04 10.42
C TYR A 41 -14.79 1.98 9.30
N ARG A 42 -15.86 1.76 8.54
CA ARG A 42 -15.88 0.83 7.39
C ARG A 42 -14.98 1.30 6.26
N LEU A 43 -15.04 2.59 5.93
CA LEU A 43 -14.16 3.20 4.93
C LEU A 43 -12.68 3.04 5.32
N ILE A 44 -12.33 3.34 6.57
CA ILE A 44 -10.96 3.14 7.08
C ILE A 44 -10.55 1.67 7.02
N LEU A 45 -11.45 0.73 7.29
CA LEU A 45 -11.16 -0.69 7.20
C LEU A 45 -10.82 -1.11 5.76
N ALA A 46 -11.56 -0.59 4.77
CA ALA A 46 -11.28 -0.83 3.34
C ALA A 46 -9.94 -0.20 2.93
N THR A 47 -9.68 1.05 3.32
CA THR A 47 -8.44 1.78 2.94
C THR A 47 -7.19 1.29 3.66
N LYS A 48 -7.31 0.69 4.85
CA LYS A 48 -6.18 0.08 5.58
C LYS A 48 -5.42 -0.91 4.72
N ARG A 49 -6.13 -1.75 3.96
CA ARG A 49 -5.51 -2.78 3.10
C ARG A 49 -4.75 -2.17 1.92
N ALA A 50 -5.25 -1.07 1.36
CA ALA A 50 -4.53 -0.33 0.32
C ALA A 50 -3.24 0.33 0.86
N ASN A 51 -3.17 0.58 2.17
CA ASN A 51 -2.00 1.17 2.82
C ASN A 51 -1.00 0.13 3.35
N ASP A 52 -1.36 -1.16 3.37
CA ASP A 52 -0.46 -2.24 3.79
C ASP A 52 0.82 -2.23 2.93
N LEU A 53 1.97 -2.41 3.58
CA LEU A 53 3.28 -2.55 2.93
C LEU A 53 3.73 -1.33 2.08
N ARG A 54 3.04 -0.20 2.19
CA ARG A 54 3.40 1.03 1.49
C ARG A 54 4.75 1.56 1.97
N VAL A 55 5.62 1.91 1.03
CA VAL A 55 6.86 2.66 1.28
C VAL A 55 6.54 4.15 1.36
N PHE A 56 7.11 4.85 2.33
CA PHE A 56 6.95 6.27 2.51
C PHE A 56 8.29 6.94 2.87
N ASP A 57 8.41 8.20 2.47
CA ASP A 57 9.56 9.05 2.74
C ASP A 57 9.54 9.53 4.21
N GLU A 58 10.67 9.41 4.91
CA GLU A 58 10.88 9.91 6.27
C GLU A 58 11.72 11.21 6.30
N GLY A 59 12.20 11.64 5.13
CA GLY A 59 13.05 12.80 4.92
C GLY A 59 14.50 12.42 4.64
N GLY A 60 15.15 13.17 3.74
CA GLY A 60 16.54 12.90 3.36
C GLY A 60 16.65 11.57 2.62
N LEU A 61 17.50 10.68 3.08
CA LEU A 61 17.70 9.36 2.47
C LEU A 61 16.97 8.24 3.22
N ASP A 62 16.15 8.55 4.22
CA ASP A 62 15.48 7.54 5.03
C ASP A 62 14.07 7.22 4.52
N ILE A 63 13.76 5.92 4.48
CA ILE A 63 12.39 5.44 4.21
C ILE A 63 11.83 4.61 5.33
N GLY A 64 10.52 4.71 5.47
CA GLY A 64 9.70 3.81 6.25
C GLY A 64 8.85 2.89 5.36
N VAL A 65 8.48 1.74 5.92
CA VAL A 65 7.58 0.78 5.28
C VAL A 65 6.46 0.43 6.25
N LYS A 66 5.20 0.59 5.83
CA LYS A 66 4.05 0.23 6.67
C LYS A 66 3.99 -1.29 6.88
N GLY A 67 3.48 -1.69 8.04
CA GLY A 67 3.17 -3.09 8.29
C GLY A 67 2.11 -3.63 7.33
N GLY A 68 2.00 -4.94 7.24
CA GLY A 68 1.03 -5.60 6.37
C GLY A 68 1.25 -7.09 6.29
N LYS A 69 0.54 -7.75 5.36
CA LYS A 69 0.62 -9.20 5.17
C LYS A 69 0.62 -9.56 3.70
N PHE A 70 1.29 -10.64 3.35
CA PHE A 70 1.32 -11.18 1.99
C PHE A 70 1.42 -12.71 2.01
N TRP A 71 1.13 -13.34 0.89
CA TRP A 71 1.17 -14.80 0.77
C TRP A 71 2.41 -15.24 0.00
N VAL A 72 3.04 -16.30 0.50
CA VAL A 72 4.09 -17.06 -0.20
C VAL A 72 3.55 -18.47 -0.38
N GLY A 73 3.10 -18.80 -1.58
CA GLY A 73 2.31 -20.03 -1.81
C GLY A 73 1.09 -20.08 -0.88
N THR A 74 1.09 -21.02 0.06
CA THR A 74 0.01 -21.23 1.07
C THR A 74 0.35 -20.69 2.45
N THR A 75 1.47 -19.97 2.61
CA THR A 75 1.91 -19.42 3.89
C THR A 75 1.64 -17.93 3.94
N LEU A 76 0.92 -17.48 4.97
CA LEU A 76 0.69 -16.07 5.25
C LEU A 76 1.89 -15.50 6.03
N VAL A 77 2.60 -14.55 5.43
CA VAL A 77 3.71 -13.84 6.06
C VAL A 77 3.21 -12.48 6.56
N THR A 78 3.54 -12.14 7.81
CA THR A 78 3.21 -10.84 8.42
C THR A 78 4.48 -10.02 8.58
N TYR A 79 4.43 -8.78 8.13
CA TYR A 79 5.50 -7.80 8.27
C TYR A 79 5.06 -6.69 9.22
N GLY A 80 5.86 -6.42 10.26
CA GLY A 80 5.53 -5.44 11.30
C GLY A 80 5.67 -3.98 10.86
N GLY A 81 6.30 -3.72 9.71
CA GLY A 81 6.76 -2.39 9.32
C GLY A 81 8.21 -2.13 9.75
N SER A 82 8.80 -1.09 9.18
CA SER A 82 10.12 -0.57 9.59
C SER A 82 10.22 0.93 9.35
N SER A 83 11.22 1.56 9.94
CA SER A 83 11.56 2.98 9.85
C SER A 83 13.08 3.14 9.92
N GLY A 84 13.62 4.27 9.45
CA GLY A 84 15.04 4.59 9.48
C GLY A 84 15.88 3.72 8.55
N ASN A 85 15.31 3.29 7.42
CA ASN A 85 16.06 2.51 6.43
C ASN A 85 16.77 3.49 5.47
N THR A 86 18.03 3.78 5.78
CA THR A 86 18.83 4.72 4.99
C THR A 86 19.22 4.16 3.63
N LEU A 87 18.94 4.94 2.58
CA LEU A 87 19.27 4.64 1.20
C LEU A 87 20.64 5.19 0.82
N ALA A 88 21.25 4.61 -0.21
CA ALA A 88 22.41 5.21 -0.85
C ALA A 88 22.02 6.46 -1.65
N ASP A 89 22.92 7.45 -1.68
CA ASP A 89 22.72 8.68 -2.43
C ASP A 89 23.07 8.54 -3.92
N ASN A 90 22.52 9.43 -4.75
CA ASN A 90 22.76 9.56 -6.18
C ASN A 90 22.53 8.26 -6.96
N LYS A 91 21.41 7.58 -6.64
CA LYS A 91 21.00 6.35 -7.31
C LYS A 91 19.74 6.59 -8.13
N ALA A 92 19.82 6.22 -9.41
CA ALA A 92 18.67 6.29 -10.32
C ALA A 92 17.54 5.34 -9.89
N ASN A 93 17.91 4.13 -9.44
CA ASN A 93 16.96 3.11 -9.04
C ASN A 93 17.47 2.34 -7.81
N ILE A 94 16.69 2.36 -6.73
CA ILE A 94 16.83 1.49 -5.57
C ILE A 94 15.57 0.66 -5.46
N TYR A 95 15.72 -0.66 -5.44
CA TYR A 95 14.61 -1.61 -5.45
C TYR A 95 14.35 -2.09 -4.03
N VAL A 96 13.10 -1.91 -3.60
CA VAL A 96 12.65 -2.25 -2.24
C VAL A 96 11.63 -3.38 -2.33
N TYR A 97 11.89 -4.47 -1.60
CA TYR A 97 11.02 -5.64 -1.57
C TYR A 97 11.11 -6.39 -0.24
N LEU A 98 10.10 -7.20 0.06
CA LEU A 98 10.16 -8.20 1.13
C LEU A 98 10.54 -9.55 0.54
N ASN A 99 11.55 -10.21 1.09
CA ASN A 99 11.83 -11.60 0.70
C ASN A 99 10.73 -12.55 1.22
N ALA A 100 10.78 -13.83 0.82
CA ALA A 100 9.82 -14.85 1.25
C ALA A 100 9.70 -15.04 2.78
N SER A 101 10.71 -14.62 3.55
CA SER A 101 10.70 -14.66 5.01
C SER A 101 10.14 -13.39 5.65
N GLY A 102 9.74 -12.40 4.86
CA GLY A 102 9.23 -11.12 5.36
C GLY A 102 10.32 -10.15 5.82
N VAL A 103 11.57 -10.33 5.37
CA VAL A 103 12.66 -9.39 5.65
C VAL A 103 12.73 -8.34 4.55
N LEU A 104 12.85 -7.07 4.95
CA LEU A 104 13.03 -5.95 4.03
C LEU A 104 14.41 -6.00 3.38
N VAL A 105 14.41 -5.90 2.06
CA VAL A 105 15.61 -5.79 1.24
C VAL A 105 15.54 -4.48 0.47
N VAL A 106 16.64 -3.73 0.56
CA VAL A 106 16.88 -2.50 -0.17
C VAL A 106 18.17 -2.73 -0.95
N ASN A 107 18.12 -2.63 -2.28
CA ASN A 107 19.31 -2.87 -3.08
C ASN A 107 19.33 -2.10 -4.41
N GLU A 108 20.53 -1.85 -4.90
CA GLU A 108 20.83 -1.12 -6.13
C GLU A 108 20.92 -2.07 -7.32
N TYR A 109 19.79 -2.61 -7.74
CA TYR A 109 19.72 -3.42 -8.95
C TYR A 109 19.56 -2.57 -10.21
N SER A 110 19.58 -3.22 -11.38
CA SER A 110 19.08 -2.63 -12.64
C SER A 110 17.60 -2.97 -12.90
N GLN A 111 17.06 -3.93 -12.14
CA GLN A 111 15.66 -4.38 -12.16
C GLN A 111 15.39 -5.24 -10.91
N PHE A 112 14.12 -5.44 -10.56
CA PHE A 112 13.78 -6.46 -9.55
C PHE A 112 14.31 -7.84 -9.96
N PRO A 113 14.78 -8.67 -9.00
CA PRO A 113 15.12 -10.05 -9.31
C PRO A 113 13.90 -10.79 -9.88
N SER A 114 14.14 -11.92 -10.53
CA SER A 114 13.04 -12.77 -11.00
C SER A 114 12.35 -13.40 -9.79
N MET A 115 11.01 -13.26 -9.69
CA MET A 115 10.22 -13.91 -8.65
C MET A 115 10.23 -15.44 -8.79
N SER A 116 10.58 -15.99 -9.95
CA SER A 116 10.71 -17.44 -10.15
C SER A 116 11.93 -18.03 -9.45
N THR A 117 13.04 -17.29 -9.38
CA THR A 117 14.30 -17.74 -8.77
C THR A 117 14.50 -17.18 -7.37
N THR A 118 13.86 -16.05 -7.07
CA THR A 118 13.96 -15.37 -5.79
C THR A 118 12.57 -14.92 -5.38
N PRO A 119 11.78 -15.76 -4.71
CA PRO A 119 10.43 -15.39 -4.27
C PRO A 119 10.45 -14.14 -3.36
N HIS A 120 9.79 -13.06 -3.78
CA HIS A 120 9.71 -11.79 -3.05
C HIS A 120 8.45 -11.00 -3.41
N LEU A 121 8.03 -10.10 -2.53
CA LEU A 121 6.99 -9.11 -2.79
C LEU A 121 7.64 -7.75 -3.11
N ARG A 122 7.40 -7.23 -4.31
CA ARG A 122 7.84 -5.91 -4.73
C ARG A 122 7.08 -4.82 -3.98
N LEU A 123 7.79 -3.81 -3.48
CA LEU A 123 7.19 -2.70 -2.76
C LEU A 123 7.33 -1.39 -3.54
N ALA A 124 8.55 -0.98 -3.86
CA ALA A 124 8.79 0.29 -4.54
C ALA A 124 10.12 0.32 -5.29
N ILE A 125 10.22 1.29 -6.19
CA ILE A 125 11.47 1.71 -6.83
C ILE A 125 11.69 3.18 -6.46
N LEU A 126 12.87 3.52 -5.95
CA LEU A 126 13.20 4.86 -5.47
C LEU A 126 14.35 5.47 -6.25
N THR A 127 14.33 6.79 -6.38
CA THR A 127 15.42 7.59 -6.95
C THR A 127 15.92 8.58 -5.91
N THR A 128 17.23 8.61 -5.68
CA THR A 128 17.89 9.51 -4.74
C THR A 128 18.87 10.45 -5.46
N SER A 129 18.96 11.69 -5.01
CA SER A 129 19.96 12.64 -5.49
C SER A 129 20.15 13.77 -4.50
N GLY A 130 21.41 14.19 -4.30
CA GLY A 130 21.72 15.34 -3.46
C GLY A 130 21.36 15.16 -1.98
N GLY A 131 21.38 13.92 -1.49
CA GLY A 131 21.05 13.60 -0.10
C GLY A 131 19.54 13.53 0.18
N ASP A 132 18.72 13.45 -0.85
CA ASP A 132 17.26 13.40 -0.73
C ASP A 132 16.61 12.36 -1.67
N ILE A 133 15.39 11.95 -1.36
CA ILE A 133 14.56 11.10 -2.20
C ILE A 133 13.78 11.97 -3.18
N THR A 134 14.02 11.77 -4.47
CA THR A 134 13.39 12.55 -5.54
C THR A 134 12.17 11.88 -6.14
N SER A 135 12.06 10.55 -6.02
CA SER A 135 10.87 9.81 -6.46
C SER A 135 10.68 8.50 -5.70
N ILE A 136 9.41 8.15 -5.50
CA ILE A 136 8.97 6.83 -5.02
C ILE A 136 7.93 6.31 -6.01
N THR A 137 8.29 5.28 -6.76
CA THR A 137 7.37 4.56 -7.65
C THR A 137 6.82 3.35 -6.92
N ASP A 138 5.51 3.33 -6.69
CA ASP A 138 4.82 2.18 -6.11
C ASP A 138 4.88 0.98 -7.06
N ALA A 139 5.42 -0.14 -6.58
CA ALA A 139 5.58 -1.37 -7.34
C ALA A 139 4.78 -2.54 -6.73
N ARG A 140 3.84 -2.25 -5.82
CA ARG A 140 2.96 -3.25 -5.21
C ARG A 140 1.97 -3.76 -6.25
N CYS A 141 2.30 -4.88 -6.90
CA CYS A 141 1.37 -5.67 -7.70
C CYS A 141 0.86 -6.85 -6.87
N ASN A 142 -0.39 -7.27 -7.10
CA ASN A 142 -1.16 -8.26 -6.32
C ASN A 142 -0.33 -9.41 -5.70
N TYR A 143 -0.69 -9.76 -4.46
CA TYR A 143 0.01 -10.57 -3.44
C TYR A 143 0.50 -12.00 -3.80
N TYR A 144 0.51 -12.43 -5.06
CA TYR A 144 0.87 -13.80 -5.40
C TYR A 144 2.36 -13.95 -5.70
N ILE A 145 3.07 -14.59 -4.77
CA ILE A 145 4.43 -15.08 -4.99
C ILE A 145 4.35 -16.59 -5.29
N PRO A 146 4.78 -17.05 -6.48
CA PRO A 146 4.81 -18.47 -6.77
C PRO A 146 5.75 -19.18 -5.80
N SER A 147 5.26 -20.24 -5.14
CA SER A 147 6.14 -21.20 -4.47
C SER A 147 6.94 -21.88 -5.57
N GLY A 148 8.25 -21.62 -5.64
CA GLY A 148 9.12 -22.33 -6.57
C GLY A 148 8.84 -23.83 -6.46
N VAL A 149 8.55 -24.46 -7.60
CA VAL A 149 8.57 -25.93 -7.74
C VAL A 149 10.01 -26.34 -7.93
#